data_AF-A0A7J3F0Y8-F1
#
_entry.id   AF-A0A7J3F0Y8-F1
#
_cell.length_a   1.000
_cell.length_b   1.000
_cell.length_c   1.000
_cell.angle_alpha   90.00
_cell.angle_beta   90.00
_cell.angle_gamma   90.00
#
_symmetry.space_group_name_H-M   'P 1'
#
loop_
_entity.id
_entity.type
_entity.pdbx_description
1 polymer ?
#
loop_
_entity_poly.entity_id
_entity_poly.type
_entity_poly.pdbx_seq_one_letter_code
_entity_poly.pdbx_strand_id
1 'polypeptide(L)'
;MPIFHFKQLGGENQTKRKAISVAQRSLEDFQPAQEKQSSEWLSSIKVIENEVNNQIRSFQHYIREIKDSSIRFEELTKMFRLGEISENIYRVLLEELSNDLSPSIEEIFRIRENLELLKARAKIEWAKEKVSISGFEMKEARKISGENVYSREIYSPVNRWQEIISKIDSALLSLTFEEELSIIERYLLITREKNISERSKNFEEAKRICQQRLNILSEKWSAVRRDKINQIMDLELKASQLRDEIKEIEVRFAVGEISKNTYESKVSVLQGSLRKMEKEISEIRGYIDEIDLKIFRISELLGKLNEKGK
;
A
#
# COMPACT_ATOMS: atom_id res chain seq x y z
N MET A 1 -12.10 69.13 80.83
CA MET A 1 -12.28 67.91 81.65
C MET A 1 -13.77 67.61 81.76
N PRO A 2 -14.25 66.35 81.69
CA PRO A 2 -13.74 65.15 81.00
C PRO A 2 -14.81 64.48 80.05
N ILE A 3 -14.45 63.80 78.93
CA ILE A 3 -14.23 62.33 78.66
C ILE A 3 -15.39 61.42 79.16
N PHE A 4 -16.12 60.57 78.39
CA PHE A 4 -15.72 59.43 77.51
C PHE A 4 -16.77 58.99 76.44
N HIS A 5 -16.26 58.67 75.24
CA HIS A 5 -16.53 57.58 74.26
C HIS A 5 -17.91 56.95 73.96
N PHE A 6 -18.24 56.83 72.66
CA PHE A 6 -18.53 55.57 71.91
C PHE A 6 -18.58 55.83 70.36
N LYS A 7 -17.53 55.51 69.58
CA LYS A 7 -17.40 54.40 68.60
C LYS A 7 -18.54 54.22 67.56
N GLN A 8 -18.30 54.66 66.31
CA GLN A 8 -19.05 54.28 65.10
C GLN A 8 -18.24 53.26 64.27
N LEU A 9 -18.89 52.14 63.90
CA LEU A 9 -18.45 51.14 62.91
C LEU A 9 -19.11 51.52 61.57
N GLY A 10 -18.35 51.67 60.48
CA GLY A 10 -18.09 50.61 59.49
C GLY A 10 -18.98 50.87 58.26
N GLY A 11 -18.52 51.01 57.02
CA GLY A 11 -17.32 50.45 56.40
C GLY A 11 -17.72 49.58 55.19
N GLU A 12 -18.66 50.01 54.36
CA GLU A 12 -19.12 49.27 53.17
C GLU A 12 -19.11 50.19 51.96
N ASN A 13 -18.04 50.17 51.15
CA ASN A 13 -18.08 50.47 49.71
C ASN A 13 -16.72 50.41 48.98
N GLN A 14 -15.62 50.03 49.63
CA GLN A 14 -14.32 49.83 48.95
C GLN A 14 -13.96 48.36 48.67
N THR A 15 -14.71 47.38 49.19
CA THR A 15 -14.42 45.95 49.02
C THR A 15 -15.01 45.33 47.76
N LYS A 16 -15.91 46.01 47.05
CA LYS A 16 -16.51 45.51 45.80
C LYS A 16 -15.68 45.79 44.53
N ARG A 17 -14.80 46.81 44.54
CA ARG A 17 -13.93 47.09 43.38
C ARG A 17 -12.64 46.27 43.36
N LYS A 18 -12.12 45.82 44.51
CA LYS A 18 -10.97 44.90 44.56
C LYS A 18 -11.33 43.43 44.32
N ALA A 19 -12.58 43.02 44.56
CA ALA A 19 -13.03 41.66 44.25
C ALA A 19 -13.16 41.42 42.73
N ILE A 20 -13.51 42.46 41.96
CA ILE A 20 -13.65 42.35 40.49
C ILE A 20 -12.28 42.27 39.81
N SER A 21 -11.24 42.96 40.32
CA SER A 21 -9.90 42.89 39.72
C SER A 21 -9.12 41.61 40.03
N VAL A 22 -9.48 40.90 41.11
CA VAL A 22 -8.88 39.58 41.43
C VAL A 22 -9.62 38.47 40.68
N ALA A 23 -10.94 38.58 40.50
CA ALA A 23 -11.71 37.66 39.67
C ALA A 23 -11.40 37.79 38.17
N GLN A 24 -11.04 38.99 37.67
CA GLN A 24 -10.59 39.16 36.28
C GLN A 24 -9.16 38.65 36.03
N ARG A 25 -8.28 38.62 37.04
CA ARG A 25 -6.94 38.01 36.90
C ARG A 25 -6.94 36.48 37.02
N SER A 26 -7.97 35.87 37.60
CA SER A 26 -8.07 34.40 37.66
C SER A 26 -8.88 33.80 36.51
N LEU A 27 -9.28 34.60 35.52
CA LEU A 27 -9.94 34.16 34.29
C LEU A 27 -9.00 34.12 33.07
N GLU A 28 -7.78 34.66 33.20
CA GLU A 28 -6.74 34.57 32.17
C GLU A 28 -5.88 33.29 32.31
N ASP A 29 -5.88 32.66 33.50
CA ASP A 29 -5.11 31.42 33.78
C ASP A 29 -5.89 30.11 33.50
N PHE A 30 -7.13 30.21 33.04
CA PHE A 30 -7.90 29.07 32.52
C PHE A 30 -8.09 29.19 31.00
N GLN A 31 -6.98 29.23 30.26
CA GLN A 31 -7.02 28.63 28.93
C GLN A 31 -7.32 27.13 29.13
N PRO A 32 -8.37 26.57 28.51
CA PRO A 32 -8.59 25.14 28.58
C PRO A 32 -7.38 24.49 27.91
N ALA A 33 -6.82 23.45 28.55
CA ALA A 33 -5.77 22.61 28.00
C ALA A 33 -6.11 22.02 26.60
N GLN A 34 -7.35 22.20 26.12
CA GLN A 34 -7.84 21.84 24.80
C GLN A 34 -7.29 22.70 23.64
N GLU A 35 -6.96 23.99 23.83
CA GLU A 35 -6.36 24.81 22.75
C GLU A 35 -4.89 24.44 22.49
N LYS A 36 -4.16 24.07 23.55
CA LYS A 36 -2.78 23.56 23.42
C LYS A 36 -2.75 22.15 22.83
N GLN A 37 -3.68 21.27 23.22
CA GLN A 37 -3.79 19.96 22.57
C GLN A 37 -4.18 20.10 21.10
N SER A 38 -5.28 20.75 20.75
CA SER A 38 -5.70 20.85 19.34
C SER A 38 -4.61 21.45 18.40
N SER A 39 -3.81 22.41 18.87
CA SER A 39 -2.68 22.98 18.11
C SER A 39 -1.46 22.06 18.00
N GLU A 40 -1.09 21.32 19.05
CA GLU A 40 -0.05 20.28 19.01
C GLU A 40 -0.45 19.09 18.10
N TRP A 41 -1.74 18.80 17.99
CA TRP A 41 -2.25 17.68 17.21
C TRP A 41 -2.30 18.00 15.72
N LEU A 42 -2.77 19.21 15.36
CA LEU A 42 -2.73 19.69 13.98
C LEU A 42 -1.30 19.85 13.46
N SER A 43 -0.33 20.12 14.34
CA SER A 43 1.08 20.16 13.95
C SER A 43 1.64 18.74 13.70
N SER A 44 1.32 17.77 14.56
CA SER A 44 1.72 16.36 14.39
C SER A 44 1.17 15.74 13.09
N ILE A 45 -0.12 15.95 12.78
CA ILE A 45 -0.74 15.45 11.54
C ILE A 45 -0.05 16.05 10.31
N LYS A 46 0.18 17.37 10.30
CA LYS A 46 0.84 18.05 9.18
C LYS A 46 2.28 17.59 8.98
N VAL A 47 3.01 17.30 10.05
CA VAL A 47 4.37 16.77 9.97
C VAL A 47 4.37 15.39 9.30
N ILE A 48 3.50 14.48 9.74
CA ILE A 48 3.39 13.15 9.12
C ILE A 48 2.89 13.26 7.68
N GLU A 49 1.91 14.11 7.40
CA GLU A 49 1.41 14.32 6.04
C GLU A 49 2.50 14.84 5.09
N ASN A 50 3.30 15.83 5.54
CA ASN A 50 4.40 16.36 4.74
C ASN A 50 5.48 15.30 4.48
N GLU A 51 5.83 14.51 5.51
CA GLU A 51 6.78 13.41 5.35
C GLU A 51 6.27 12.38 4.35
N VAL A 52 5.00 11.95 4.47
CA VAL A 52 4.36 11.03 3.53
C VAL A 52 4.38 11.60 2.12
N ASN A 53 4.02 12.86 1.93
CA ASN A 53 4.02 13.51 0.61
C ASN A 53 5.43 13.61 0.01
N ASN A 54 6.47 13.74 0.83
CA ASN A 54 7.87 13.74 0.37
C ASN A 54 8.30 12.33 -0.03
N GLN A 55 8.04 11.34 0.81
CA GLN A 55 8.34 9.93 0.52
C GLN A 55 7.62 9.44 -0.74
N ILE A 56 6.35 9.77 -0.92
CA ILE A 56 5.58 9.40 -2.13
C ILE A 56 6.19 10.04 -3.38
N ARG A 57 6.59 11.32 -3.32
CA ARG A 57 7.21 12.00 -4.46
C ARG A 57 8.54 11.35 -4.85
N SER A 58 9.39 11.04 -3.87
CA SER A 58 10.63 10.30 -4.10
C SER A 58 10.36 8.91 -4.65
N PHE A 59 9.40 8.18 -4.09
CA PHE A 59 9.01 6.84 -4.55
C PHE A 59 8.62 6.84 -6.04
N GLN A 60 7.75 7.77 -6.43
CA GLN A 60 7.30 7.92 -7.81
C GLN A 60 8.43 8.32 -8.77
N HIS A 61 9.36 9.16 -8.30
CA HIS A 61 10.54 9.52 -9.07
C HIS A 61 11.40 8.29 -9.37
N TYR A 62 11.78 7.51 -8.36
CA TYR A 62 12.60 6.31 -8.56
C TYR A 62 11.89 5.22 -9.36
N ILE A 63 10.56 5.07 -9.23
CA ILE A 63 9.80 4.16 -10.11
C ILE A 63 10.00 4.55 -11.57
N ARG A 64 9.93 5.85 -11.87
CA ARG A 64 10.12 6.35 -13.24
C ARG A 64 11.53 6.07 -13.73
N GLU A 65 12.54 6.34 -12.92
CA GLU A 65 13.93 6.06 -13.28
C GLU A 65 14.19 4.57 -13.56
N ILE A 66 13.61 3.69 -12.76
CA ILE A 66 13.73 2.24 -12.97
C ILE A 66 13.03 1.81 -14.26
N LYS A 67 11.86 2.35 -14.56
CA LYS A 67 11.13 2.07 -15.80
C LYS A 67 11.92 2.54 -17.02
N ASP A 68 12.42 3.77 -16.99
CA ASP A 68 13.22 4.35 -18.06
C ASP A 68 14.52 3.55 -18.26
N SER A 69 15.17 3.16 -17.17
CA SER A 69 16.36 2.29 -17.22
C SER A 69 16.04 0.91 -17.78
N SER A 70 14.90 0.32 -17.42
CA SER A 70 14.49 -0.98 -17.92
C SER A 70 14.30 -0.98 -19.44
N ILE A 71 13.74 0.11 -20.00
CA ILE A 71 13.63 0.30 -21.45
C ILE A 71 15.03 0.38 -22.09
N ARG A 72 15.94 1.17 -21.51
CA ARG A 72 17.34 1.29 -21.99
C ARG A 72 18.06 -0.06 -21.99
N PHE A 73 17.87 -0.88 -20.95
CA PHE A 73 18.43 -2.24 -20.91
C PHE A 73 17.85 -3.15 -22.00
N GLU A 74 16.55 -3.06 -22.28
CA GLU A 74 15.91 -3.86 -23.32
C GLU A 74 16.46 -3.49 -24.71
N GLU A 75 16.60 -2.19 -24.98
CA GLU A 75 17.19 -1.68 -26.21
C GLU A 75 18.65 -2.12 -26.37
N LEU A 76 19.46 -1.98 -25.33
CA LEU A 76 20.85 -2.46 -25.32
C LEU A 76 20.94 -3.96 -25.62
N THR A 77 20.03 -4.75 -25.03
CA THR A 77 19.96 -6.20 -25.27
C THR A 77 19.56 -6.51 -26.72
N LYS A 78 18.66 -5.72 -27.31
CA LYS A 78 18.26 -5.87 -28.73
C LYS A 78 19.44 -5.58 -29.66
N MET A 79 20.14 -4.47 -29.47
CA MET A 79 21.31 -4.10 -30.28
C MET A 79 22.39 -5.18 -30.24
N PHE A 80 22.66 -5.75 -29.04
CA PHE A 80 23.60 -6.86 -28.91
C PHE A 80 23.15 -8.12 -29.66
N ARG A 81 21.87 -8.50 -29.53
CA ARG A 81 21.32 -9.68 -30.22
C ARG A 81 21.32 -9.54 -31.75
N LEU A 82 21.13 -8.32 -32.24
CA LEU A 82 21.17 -8.00 -33.67
C LEU A 82 22.62 -7.88 -34.20
N GLY A 83 23.62 -7.95 -33.32
CA GLY A 83 25.03 -7.82 -33.69
C GLY A 83 25.44 -6.39 -34.04
N GLU A 84 24.64 -5.39 -33.69
CA GLU A 84 24.92 -3.97 -33.95
C GLU A 84 26.08 -3.46 -33.10
N ILE A 85 26.28 -4.05 -31.91
CA ILE A 85 27.35 -3.74 -30.98
C ILE A 85 28.15 -4.99 -30.63
N SER A 86 29.44 -4.80 -30.35
CA SER A 86 30.30 -5.88 -29.88
C SER A 86 30.00 -6.25 -28.42
N GLU A 87 30.35 -7.46 -28.02
CA GLU A 87 30.20 -7.94 -26.64
C GLU A 87 30.90 -7.04 -25.62
N ASN A 88 32.07 -6.49 -25.98
CA ASN A 88 32.81 -5.58 -25.11
C ASN A 88 32.05 -4.27 -24.87
N ILE A 89 31.48 -3.68 -25.93
CA ILE A 89 30.65 -2.46 -25.82
C ILE A 89 29.39 -2.77 -25.00
N TYR A 90 28.74 -3.90 -25.26
CA TYR A 90 27.57 -4.33 -24.51
C TYR A 90 27.88 -4.43 -23.00
N ARG A 91 29.00 -5.06 -22.62
CA ARG A 91 29.39 -5.20 -21.21
C ARG A 91 29.63 -3.86 -20.52
N VAL A 92 30.33 -2.93 -21.16
CA VAL A 92 30.62 -1.60 -20.58
C VAL A 92 29.32 -0.82 -20.36
N LEU A 93 28.44 -0.77 -21.36
CA LEU A 93 27.16 -0.08 -21.25
C LEU A 93 26.23 -0.76 -20.25
N LEU A 94 26.26 -2.09 -20.17
CA LEU A 94 25.50 -2.85 -19.17
C LEU A 94 25.95 -2.47 -17.76
N GLU A 95 27.26 -2.34 -17.53
CA GLU A 95 27.83 -1.96 -16.24
C GLU A 95 27.45 -0.52 -15.86
N GLU A 96 27.56 0.43 -16.79
CA GLU A 96 27.14 1.82 -16.57
C GLU A 96 25.66 1.92 -16.20
N LEU A 97 24.77 1.33 -17.00
CA LEU A 97 23.33 1.30 -16.70
C LEU A 97 23.03 0.60 -15.38
N SER A 98 23.80 -0.42 -15.02
CA SER A 98 23.66 -1.15 -13.76
C SER A 98 24.16 -0.35 -12.55
N ASN A 99 25.13 0.53 -12.75
CA ASN A 99 25.61 1.47 -11.74
C ASN A 99 24.61 2.61 -11.53
N ASP A 100 23.94 3.06 -12.58
CA ASP A 100 22.87 4.05 -12.48
C ASP A 100 21.61 3.47 -11.83
N LEU A 101 21.25 2.22 -12.14
CA LEU A 101 20.00 1.61 -11.67
C LEU A 101 20.04 1.12 -10.22
N SER A 102 21.19 0.59 -9.78
CA SER A 102 21.34 -0.02 -8.44
C SER A 102 20.90 0.91 -7.30
N PRO A 103 21.35 2.18 -7.24
CA PRO A 103 20.94 3.11 -6.18
C PRO A 103 19.43 3.39 -6.19
N SER A 104 18.82 3.54 -7.37
CA SER A 104 17.37 3.79 -7.49
C SER A 104 16.54 2.60 -6.98
N ILE A 105 17.02 1.36 -7.17
CA ILE A 105 16.35 0.17 -6.62
C ILE A 105 16.47 0.12 -5.09
N GLU A 106 17.66 0.34 -4.55
CA GLU A 106 17.89 0.37 -3.09
C GLU A 106 17.00 1.42 -2.42
N GLU A 107 16.90 2.59 -3.05
CA GLU A 107 16.09 3.71 -2.60
C GLU A 107 14.58 3.38 -2.61
N ILE A 108 14.08 2.70 -3.64
CA ILE A 108 12.70 2.22 -3.66
C ILE A 108 12.40 1.31 -2.47
N PHE A 109 13.28 0.35 -2.18
CA PHE A 109 13.04 -0.58 -1.08
C PHE A 109 13.04 0.16 0.27
N ARG A 110 13.97 1.10 0.46
CA ARG A 110 14.04 1.93 1.67
C ARG A 110 12.80 2.82 1.84
N ILE A 111 12.42 3.56 0.80
CA ILE A 111 11.23 4.42 0.83
C ILE A 111 9.97 3.59 1.09
N ARG A 112 9.88 2.39 0.50
CA ARG A 112 8.74 1.50 0.71
C ARG A 112 8.62 1.04 2.17
N GLU A 113 9.73 0.64 2.79
CA GLU A 113 9.76 0.30 4.21
C GLU A 113 9.33 1.50 5.07
N ASN A 114 9.85 2.69 4.77
CA ASN A 114 9.46 3.92 5.46
C ASN A 114 7.96 4.24 5.30
N LEU A 115 7.39 4.07 4.11
CA LEU A 115 5.96 4.27 3.86
C LEU A 115 5.11 3.28 4.67
N GLU A 116 5.50 2.01 4.77
CA GLU A 116 4.81 1.02 5.61
C GLU A 116 4.90 1.38 7.11
N LEU A 117 6.06 1.87 7.57
CA LEU A 117 6.22 2.37 8.94
C LEU A 117 5.33 3.60 9.21
N LEU A 118 5.30 4.57 8.29
CA LEU A 118 4.44 5.75 8.40
C LEU A 118 2.96 5.38 8.40
N LYS A 119 2.57 4.38 7.60
CA LYS A 119 1.22 3.83 7.59
C LYS A 119 0.86 3.17 8.92
N ALA A 120 1.76 2.37 9.49
CA ALA A 120 1.55 1.76 10.81
C ALA A 120 1.37 2.84 11.89
N ARG A 121 2.21 3.89 11.86
CA ARG A 121 2.09 5.04 12.75
C ARG A 121 0.76 5.78 12.57
N ALA A 122 0.36 6.07 11.33
CA ALA A 122 -0.91 6.72 11.02
C ALA A 122 -2.11 5.89 11.49
N LYS A 123 -2.07 4.55 11.36
CA LYS A 123 -3.10 3.64 11.88
C LYS A 123 -3.20 3.67 13.40
N ILE A 124 -2.08 3.74 14.11
CA ILE A 124 -2.05 3.86 15.57
C ILE A 124 -2.68 5.19 16.01
N GLU A 125 -2.29 6.30 15.40
CA GLU A 125 -2.85 7.62 15.72
C GLU A 125 -4.34 7.71 15.37
N TRP A 126 -4.75 7.15 14.22
CA TRP A 126 -6.16 7.02 13.86
C TRP A 126 -6.96 6.23 14.91
N ALA A 127 -6.43 5.12 15.39
CA ALA A 127 -7.09 4.30 16.42
C ALA A 127 -7.18 5.01 17.76
N LYS A 128 -6.11 5.71 18.19
CA LYS A 128 -6.14 6.56 19.39
C LYS A 128 -7.21 7.63 19.28
N GLU A 129 -7.30 8.30 18.13
CA GLU A 129 -8.27 9.37 17.92
C GLU A 129 -9.71 8.85 17.93
N LYS A 130 -9.95 7.71 17.26
CA LYS A 130 -11.26 7.06 17.25
C LYS A 130 -11.71 6.66 18.66
N VAL A 131 -10.80 6.15 19.49
CA VAL A 131 -11.09 5.79 20.89
C VAL A 131 -11.34 7.03 21.75
N SER A 132 -10.53 8.07 21.59
CA SER A 132 -10.74 9.36 22.28
C SER A 132 -12.12 9.93 21.98
N ILE A 133 -12.54 9.94 20.72
CA ILE A 133 -13.87 10.40 20.30
C ILE A 133 -14.97 9.56 20.94
N SER A 134 -14.87 8.23 20.89
CA SER A 134 -15.86 7.35 21.54
C SER A 134 -15.94 7.53 23.06
N GLY A 135 -14.81 7.86 23.70
CA GLY A 135 -14.74 8.11 25.14
C GLY A 135 -15.31 9.47 25.55
N PHE A 136 -15.27 10.46 24.65
CA PHE A 136 -15.93 11.76 24.81
C PHE A 136 -17.45 11.64 24.59
N GLU A 137 -17.90 10.97 23.52
CA GLU A 137 -19.33 10.73 23.25
C GLU A 137 -20.04 10.01 24.41
N MET A 138 -19.36 9.06 25.07
CA MET A 138 -19.89 8.36 26.26
C MET A 138 -20.01 9.25 27.51
N LYS A 139 -19.23 10.32 27.61
CA LYS A 139 -19.25 11.29 28.72
C LYS A 139 -20.21 12.46 28.44
N GLU A 140 -20.29 12.91 27.18
CA GLU A 140 -21.22 13.95 26.70
C GLU A 140 -22.67 13.44 26.68
N ALA A 141 -22.92 12.17 26.37
CA ALA A 141 -24.27 11.57 26.46
C ALA A 141 -24.85 11.59 27.89
N ARG A 142 -24.02 11.87 28.91
CA ARG A 142 -24.43 12.08 30.30
C ARG A 142 -24.65 13.55 30.66
N LYS A 143 -24.31 14.49 29.79
CA LYS A 143 -24.46 15.95 29.99
C LYS A 143 -25.02 16.59 28.71
N ILE A 144 -26.34 16.76 28.71
CA ILE A 144 -27.08 17.82 28.00
C ILE A 144 -27.45 17.54 26.53
N SER A 145 -28.77 17.38 26.37
CA SER A 145 -29.57 17.78 25.21
C SER A 145 -29.34 19.27 24.89
N GLY A 146 -28.74 19.60 23.75
CA GLY A 146 -28.67 20.99 23.26
C GLY A 146 -27.71 21.20 22.09
N GLU A 147 -28.28 21.45 20.92
CA GLU A 147 -27.72 22.12 19.72
C GLU A 147 -26.48 21.54 18.98
N ASN A 148 -26.81 20.93 17.83
CA ASN A 148 -25.94 20.46 16.75
C ASN A 148 -25.19 21.60 16.01
N VAL A 149 -24.04 22.02 16.52
CA VAL A 149 -23.05 22.80 15.73
C VAL A 149 -21.64 22.19 15.76
N TYR A 150 -21.34 21.30 16.71
CA TYR A 150 -19.97 20.78 16.93
C TYR A 150 -19.55 19.57 16.08
N SER A 151 -20.43 19.01 15.25
CA SER A 151 -20.11 17.82 14.45
C SER A 151 -19.16 18.07 13.27
N ARG A 152 -18.88 19.34 12.91
CA ARG A 152 -18.09 19.68 11.71
C ARG A 152 -16.58 19.68 11.93
N GLU A 153 -16.10 19.88 13.16
CA GLU A 153 -14.67 19.96 13.48
C GLU A 153 -14.11 18.64 14.05
N ILE A 154 -14.92 17.87 14.79
CA ILE A 154 -14.53 16.59 15.38
C ILE A 154 -14.29 15.50 14.31
N TYR A 155 -14.94 15.61 13.14
CA TYR A 155 -14.73 14.72 11.99
C TYR A 155 -13.46 15.03 11.18
N SER A 156 -12.78 16.15 11.41
CA SER A 156 -11.66 16.60 10.58
C SER A 156 -10.36 15.75 10.76
N PRO A 157 -9.92 15.41 11.99
CA PRO A 157 -8.65 14.69 12.18
C PRO A 157 -8.69 13.21 11.78
N VAL A 158 -9.79 12.51 12.09
CA VAL A 158 -9.97 11.08 11.75
C VAL A 158 -9.98 10.89 10.24
N ASN A 159 -10.69 11.76 9.51
CA ASN A 159 -10.73 11.74 8.05
C ASN A 159 -9.34 12.03 7.46
N ARG A 160 -8.57 12.97 8.02
CA ARG A 160 -7.20 13.25 7.58
C ARG A 160 -6.25 12.07 7.75
N TRP A 161 -6.32 11.36 8.87
CA TRP A 161 -5.53 10.14 9.04
C TRP A 161 -5.92 9.06 8.02
N GLN A 162 -7.21 8.91 7.75
CA GLN A 162 -7.70 7.99 6.73
C GLN A 162 -7.20 8.38 5.33
N GLU A 163 -7.23 9.67 4.99
CA GLU A 163 -6.65 10.19 3.75
C GLU A 163 -5.15 9.90 3.63
N ILE A 164 -4.37 10.10 4.70
CA ILE A 164 -2.94 9.76 4.73
C ILE A 164 -2.73 8.27 4.46
N ILE A 165 -3.48 7.40 5.15
CA ILE A 165 -3.39 5.95 4.96
C ILE A 165 -3.75 5.58 3.51
N SER A 166 -4.83 6.14 2.97
CA SER A 166 -5.24 5.89 1.57
C SER A 166 -4.22 6.39 0.55
N LYS A 167 -3.58 7.54 0.79
CA LYS A 167 -2.48 8.05 -0.06
C LYS A 167 -1.30 7.08 -0.06
N ILE A 168 -0.90 6.58 1.11
CA ILE A 168 0.18 5.60 1.23
C ILE A 168 -0.20 4.30 0.51
N ASP A 169 -1.41 3.78 0.74
CA ASP A 169 -1.89 2.56 0.07
C ASP A 169 -1.87 2.72 -1.45
N SER A 170 -2.36 3.84 -1.97
CA SER A 170 -2.33 4.14 -3.41
C SER A 170 -0.91 4.22 -3.96
N ALA A 171 0.03 4.80 -3.21
CA ALA A 171 1.43 4.87 -3.62
C ALA A 171 2.08 3.48 -3.60
N LEU A 172 1.85 2.68 -2.56
CA LEU A 172 2.39 1.32 -2.47
C LEU A 172 1.83 0.37 -3.52
N LEU A 173 0.62 0.64 -4.02
CA LEU A 173 -0.04 -0.08 -5.12
C LEU A 173 0.39 0.40 -6.51
N SER A 174 1.11 1.53 -6.62
CA SER A 174 1.56 2.04 -7.93
C SER A 174 2.63 1.17 -8.58
N LEU A 175 3.23 0.27 -7.79
CA LEU A 175 4.12 -0.79 -8.27
C LEU A 175 3.35 -2.12 -8.19
N THR A 176 3.09 -2.71 -9.35
CA THR A 176 2.43 -4.01 -9.45
C THR A 176 3.31 -5.11 -8.87
N PHE A 177 2.67 -6.23 -8.56
CA PHE A 177 3.36 -7.41 -8.04
C PHE A 177 4.44 -7.92 -9.01
N GLU A 178 4.11 -7.92 -10.29
CA GLU A 178 4.96 -8.34 -11.40
C GLU A 178 6.15 -7.42 -11.59
N GLU A 179 5.92 -6.10 -11.57
CA GLU A 179 6.99 -5.12 -11.68
C GLU A 179 7.98 -5.25 -10.51
N GLU A 180 7.48 -5.49 -9.30
CA GLU A 180 8.35 -5.68 -8.14
C GLU A 180 9.22 -6.93 -8.27
N LEU A 181 8.66 -8.06 -8.74
CA LEU A 181 9.45 -9.26 -9.01
C LEU A 181 10.54 -8.99 -10.05
N SER A 182 10.22 -8.27 -11.13
CA SER A 182 11.19 -7.90 -12.16
C SER A 182 12.30 -6.98 -11.64
N ILE A 183 11.97 -6.05 -10.73
CA ILE A 183 12.96 -5.19 -10.06
C ILE A 183 13.91 -6.03 -9.20
N ILE A 184 13.37 -6.96 -8.40
CA ILE A 184 14.19 -7.85 -7.56
C ILE A 184 15.10 -8.72 -8.44
N GLU A 185 14.54 -9.35 -9.49
CA GLU A 185 15.32 -10.17 -10.43
C GLU A 185 16.46 -9.36 -11.05
N ARG A 186 16.17 -8.16 -11.57
CA ARG A 186 17.16 -7.27 -12.16
C ARG A 186 18.24 -6.89 -11.15
N TYR A 187 17.85 -6.54 -9.93
CA TYR A 187 18.80 -6.13 -8.91
C TYR A 187 19.74 -7.27 -8.50
N LEU A 188 19.22 -8.50 -8.39
CA LEU A 188 20.03 -9.68 -8.12
C LEU A 188 21.01 -10.01 -9.25
N LEU A 189 20.60 -9.81 -10.51
CA LEU A 189 21.50 -9.96 -11.66
C LEU A 189 22.63 -8.93 -11.62
N ILE A 190 22.30 -7.65 -11.39
CA ILE A 190 23.28 -6.56 -11.27
C ILE A 190 24.27 -6.83 -10.14
N THR A 191 23.76 -7.17 -8.96
CA THR A 191 24.59 -7.41 -7.77
C THR A 191 25.46 -8.66 -7.93
N ARG A 192 24.98 -9.69 -8.64
CA ARG A 192 25.77 -10.88 -8.97
C ARG A 192 26.94 -10.57 -9.91
N GLU A 193 26.75 -9.73 -10.93
CA GLU A 193 27.82 -9.35 -11.87
C GLU A 193 28.92 -8.54 -11.17
N LYS A 194 28.54 -7.58 -10.31
CA LYS A 194 29.48 -6.77 -9.50
C LYS A 194 30.31 -7.62 -8.52
N ASN A 195 29.74 -8.70 -8.00
CA ASN A 195 30.37 -9.57 -7.02
C ASN A 195 31.53 -10.43 -7.57
N ILE A 196 31.77 -10.42 -8.89
CA ILE A 196 32.99 -11.02 -9.45
C ILE A 196 34.23 -10.21 -9.03
N SER A 197 34.06 -8.93 -8.66
CA SER A 197 35.16 -8.00 -8.38
C SER A 197 35.42 -7.71 -6.90
N GLU A 198 34.42 -7.71 -6.00
CA GLU A 198 34.64 -7.36 -4.59
C GLU A 198 33.50 -7.83 -3.66
N ARG A 199 33.81 -8.67 -2.65
CA ARG A 199 32.87 -9.04 -1.56
C ARG A 199 32.64 -7.84 -0.65
N SER A 200 31.82 -6.90 -1.10
CA SER A 200 31.47 -5.70 -0.34
C SER A 200 30.29 -5.97 0.61
N LYS A 201 30.26 -5.32 1.78
CA LYS A 201 29.14 -5.36 2.74
C LYS A 201 27.79 -5.00 2.11
N ASN A 202 27.81 -4.19 1.05
CA ASN A 202 26.62 -3.75 0.33
C ASN A 202 25.92 -4.92 -0.38
N PHE A 203 26.67 -5.95 -0.79
CA PHE A 203 26.11 -7.12 -1.45
C PHE A 203 25.23 -7.98 -0.51
N GLU A 204 25.69 -8.25 0.72
CA GLU A 204 24.89 -9.05 1.66
C GLU A 204 23.63 -8.29 2.11
N GLU A 205 23.72 -6.96 2.20
CA GLU A 205 22.55 -6.13 2.47
C GLU A 205 21.54 -6.17 1.33
N ALA A 206 22.00 -6.03 0.08
CA ALA A 206 21.17 -6.16 -1.12
C ALA A 206 20.42 -7.50 -1.16
N LYS A 207 21.14 -8.58 -0.88
CA LYS A 207 20.62 -9.94 -0.84
C LYS A 207 19.59 -10.12 0.27
N ARG A 208 19.87 -9.61 1.48
CA ARG A 208 18.94 -9.62 2.62
C ARG A 208 17.64 -8.91 2.28
N ILE A 209 17.72 -7.70 1.72
CA ILE A 209 16.55 -6.92 1.29
C ILE A 209 15.74 -7.70 0.26
N CYS A 210 16.38 -8.24 -0.78
CA CYS A 210 15.72 -9.04 -1.81
C CYS A 210 15.02 -10.27 -1.22
N GLN A 211 15.68 -10.99 -0.32
CA GLN A 211 15.10 -12.17 0.32
C GLN A 211 13.88 -11.81 1.16
N GLN A 212 13.95 -10.74 1.95
CA GLN A 212 12.82 -10.27 2.75
C GLN A 212 11.64 -9.87 1.84
N ARG A 213 11.90 -9.11 0.77
CA ARG A 213 10.85 -8.72 -0.19
C ARG A 213 10.26 -9.91 -0.91
N LEU A 214 11.08 -10.86 -1.37
CA LEU A 214 10.60 -12.07 -2.03
C LEU A 214 9.72 -12.91 -1.10
N ASN A 215 10.04 -13.01 0.19
CA ASN A 215 9.22 -13.74 1.15
C ASN A 215 7.81 -13.10 1.27
N ILE A 216 7.75 -11.78 1.44
CA ILE A 216 6.48 -11.03 1.49
C ILE A 216 5.67 -11.23 0.20
N LEU A 217 6.34 -11.18 -0.96
CA LEU A 217 5.70 -11.40 -2.25
C LEU A 217 5.21 -12.85 -2.39
N SER A 218 5.98 -13.83 -1.94
CA SER A 218 5.61 -15.25 -2.00
C SER A 218 4.39 -15.57 -1.13
N GLU A 219 4.28 -14.93 0.04
CA GLU A 219 3.09 -15.04 0.89
C GLU A 219 1.86 -14.43 0.23
N LYS A 220 1.98 -13.21 -0.34
CA LYS A 220 0.91 -12.57 -1.10
C LYS A 220 0.50 -13.41 -2.31
N TRP A 221 1.48 -13.94 -3.04
CA TRP A 221 1.24 -14.82 -4.18
C TRP A 221 0.50 -16.08 -3.77
N SER A 222 0.83 -16.67 -2.63
CA SER A 222 0.13 -17.86 -2.13
C SER A 222 -1.38 -17.60 -1.93
N ALA A 223 -1.76 -16.39 -1.51
CA ALA A 223 -3.16 -16.00 -1.42
C ALA A 223 -3.79 -15.82 -2.81
N VAL A 224 -3.16 -15.03 -3.69
CA VAL A 224 -3.66 -14.77 -5.05
C VAL A 224 -3.79 -16.07 -5.85
N ARG A 225 -2.79 -16.95 -5.79
CA ARG A 225 -2.77 -18.25 -6.45
C ARG A 225 -3.93 -19.11 -6.00
N ARG A 226 -4.23 -19.17 -4.70
CA ARG A 226 -5.40 -19.92 -4.20
C ARG A 226 -6.70 -19.38 -4.77
N ASP A 227 -6.88 -18.06 -4.80
CA ASP A 227 -8.07 -17.44 -5.39
C ASP A 227 -8.19 -17.74 -6.89
N LYS A 228 -7.08 -17.74 -7.62
CA LYS A 228 -7.03 -18.10 -9.04
C LYS A 228 -7.33 -19.58 -9.29
N ILE A 229 -6.86 -20.48 -8.41
CA ILE A 229 -7.20 -21.91 -8.48
C ILE A 229 -8.70 -22.11 -8.22
N ASN A 230 -9.28 -21.41 -7.24
CA ASN A 230 -10.71 -21.47 -6.98
C ASN A 230 -11.52 -20.97 -8.20
N GLN A 231 -11.08 -19.88 -8.84
CA GLN A 231 -11.69 -19.39 -10.09
C GLN A 231 -11.65 -20.45 -11.20
N ILE A 232 -10.53 -21.17 -11.36
CA ILE A 232 -10.43 -22.27 -12.32
C ILE A 232 -11.45 -23.37 -11.97
N MET A 233 -11.53 -23.80 -10.70
CA MET A 233 -12.44 -24.85 -10.28
C MET A 233 -13.91 -24.50 -10.57
N ASP A 234 -14.31 -23.25 -10.31
CA ASP A 234 -15.66 -22.77 -10.60
C ASP A 234 -15.95 -22.75 -12.11
N LEU A 235 -14.97 -22.35 -12.93
CA LEU A 235 -15.09 -22.37 -14.39
C LEU A 235 -15.15 -23.80 -14.92
N GLU A 236 -14.36 -24.73 -14.38
CA GLU A 236 -14.38 -26.15 -14.75
C GLU A 236 -15.71 -26.83 -14.41
N LEU A 237 -16.31 -26.47 -13.27
CA LEU A 237 -17.65 -26.94 -12.90
C LEU A 237 -18.70 -26.47 -13.91
N LYS A 238 -18.69 -25.17 -14.25
CA LYS A 238 -19.60 -24.59 -15.24
C LYS A 238 -19.39 -25.19 -16.64
N ALA A 239 -18.14 -25.38 -17.05
CA ALA A 239 -17.81 -26.01 -18.32
C ALA A 239 -18.33 -27.46 -18.37
N SER A 240 -18.26 -28.20 -17.27
CA SER A 240 -18.82 -29.55 -17.17
C SER A 240 -20.35 -29.55 -17.31
N GLN A 241 -21.03 -28.63 -16.63
CA GLN A 241 -22.49 -28.44 -16.77
C GLN A 241 -22.89 -28.13 -18.22
N LEU A 242 -22.16 -27.24 -18.90
CA LEU A 242 -22.42 -26.93 -20.32
C LEU A 242 -22.18 -28.14 -21.23
N ARG A 243 -21.17 -28.97 -20.96
CA ARG A 243 -20.93 -30.20 -21.73
C ARG A 243 -22.09 -31.19 -21.56
N ASP A 244 -22.66 -31.28 -20.37
CA ASP A 244 -23.82 -32.15 -20.14
C ASP A 244 -25.10 -31.59 -20.79
N GLU A 245 -25.30 -30.26 -20.79
CA GLU A 245 -26.41 -29.60 -21.52
C GLU A 245 -26.29 -29.82 -23.05
N ILE A 246 -25.07 -29.71 -23.61
CA ILE A 246 -24.82 -30.01 -25.02
C ILE A 246 -25.21 -31.46 -25.34
N LYS A 247 -24.78 -32.42 -24.51
CA LYS A 247 -25.15 -33.85 -24.68
C LYS A 247 -26.66 -34.06 -24.58
N GLU A 248 -27.34 -33.40 -23.64
CA GLU A 248 -28.80 -33.48 -23.52
C GLU A 248 -29.48 -33.00 -24.81
N ILE A 249 -29.01 -31.90 -25.39
CA ILE A 249 -29.54 -31.35 -26.66
C ILE A 249 -29.25 -32.29 -27.83
N GLU A 250 -28.06 -32.88 -27.89
CA GLU A 250 -27.70 -33.90 -28.89
C GLU A 250 -28.62 -35.12 -28.81
N VAL A 251 -28.89 -35.61 -27.60
CA VAL A 251 -29.82 -36.73 -27.37
C VAL A 251 -31.23 -36.36 -27.79
N ARG A 252 -31.76 -35.21 -27.37
CA ARG A 252 -33.10 -34.73 -27.76
C ARG A 252 -33.25 -34.59 -29.27
N PHE A 253 -32.20 -34.13 -29.95
CA PHE A 253 -32.19 -34.08 -31.41
C PHE A 253 -32.22 -35.48 -32.03
N ALA A 254 -31.40 -36.40 -31.51
CA ALA A 254 -31.34 -37.78 -32.00
C ALA A 254 -32.67 -38.55 -31.86
N VAL A 255 -33.43 -38.30 -30.79
CA VAL A 255 -34.77 -38.88 -30.61
C VAL A 255 -35.89 -38.12 -31.34
N GLY A 256 -35.55 -37.03 -32.03
CA GLY A 256 -36.49 -36.25 -32.85
C GLY A 256 -37.37 -35.26 -32.07
N GLU A 257 -37.07 -34.99 -30.79
CA GLU A 257 -37.83 -34.03 -29.97
C GLU A 257 -37.63 -32.56 -30.43
N ILE A 258 -36.49 -32.25 -31.04
CA ILE A 258 -36.15 -30.90 -31.48
C ILE A 258 -35.79 -30.87 -32.97
N SER A 259 -36.12 -29.74 -33.62
CA SER A 259 -35.80 -29.52 -35.03
C SER A 259 -34.30 -29.29 -35.25
N LYS A 260 -33.82 -29.54 -36.47
CA LYS A 260 -32.43 -29.28 -36.87
C LYS A 260 -32.00 -27.83 -36.61
N ASN A 261 -32.83 -26.85 -36.99
CA ASN A 261 -32.51 -25.43 -36.79
C ASN A 261 -32.38 -25.08 -35.30
N THR A 262 -33.23 -25.66 -34.45
CA THR A 262 -33.18 -25.47 -32.99
C THR A 262 -31.92 -26.10 -32.39
N TYR A 263 -31.56 -27.30 -32.84
CA TYR A 263 -30.34 -27.98 -32.43
C TYR A 263 -29.10 -27.15 -32.77
N GLU A 264 -28.95 -26.76 -34.04
CA GLU A 264 -27.79 -26.01 -34.53
C GLU A 264 -27.62 -24.68 -33.79
N SER A 265 -28.72 -23.94 -33.58
CA SER A 265 -28.71 -22.70 -32.82
C SER A 265 -28.24 -22.89 -31.38
N LYS A 266 -28.83 -23.84 -30.64
CA LYS A 266 -28.51 -24.04 -29.22
C LYS A 266 -27.10 -24.57 -29.02
N VAL A 267 -26.70 -25.59 -29.79
CA VAL A 267 -25.36 -26.17 -29.70
C VAL A 267 -24.29 -25.13 -30.06
N SER A 268 -24.52 -24.31 -31.09
CA SER A 268 -23.57 -23.25 -31.45
C SER A 268 -23.33 -22.26 -30.30
N VAL A 269 -24.39 -21.82 -29.62
CA VAL A 269 -24.29 -20.90 -28.47
C VAL A 269 -23.54 -21.56 -27.30
N LEU A 270 -23.91 -22.78 -26.93
CA LEU A 270 -23.30 -23.49 -25.80
C LEU A 270 -21.82 -23.81 -26.06
N GLN A 271 -21.48 -24.23 -27.28
CA GLN A 271 -20.08 -24.44 -27.69
C GLN A 271 -19.29 -23.13 -27.68
N GLY A 272 -19.90 -22.01 -28.06
CA GLY A 272 -19.28 -20.69 -27.96
C GLY A 272 -18.96 -20.32 -26.50
N SER A 273 -19.91 -20.51 -25.58
CA SER A 273 -19.70 -20.30 -24.14
C SER A 273 -18.65 -21.24 -23.57
N LEU A 274 -18.65 -22.52 -23.95
CA LEU A 274 -17.66 -23.50 -23.49
C LEU A 274 -16.24 -23.09 -23.91
N ARG A 275 -16.04 -22.72 -25.18
CA ARG A 275 -14.73 -22.24 -25.67
C ARG A 275 -14.25 -21.01 -24.92
N LYS A 276 -15.16 -20.10 -24.57
CA LYS A 276 -14.83 -18.91 -23.78
C LYS A 276 -14.32 -19.28 -22.39
N MET A 277 -14.99 -20.20 -21.71
CA MET A 277 -14.56 -20.69 -20.38
C MET A 277 -13.22 -21.43 -20.45
N GLU A 278 -13.03 -22.29 -21.44
CA GLU A 278 -11.76 -23.01 -21.64
C GLU A 278 -10.59 -22.05 -21.89
N LYS A 279 -10.83 -21.00 -22.68
CA LYS A 279 -9.84 -19.93 -22.90
C LYS A 279 -9.50 -19.20 -21.60
N GLU A 280 -10.49 -18.81 -20.80
CA GLU A 280 -10.28 -18.13 -19.52
C GLU A 280 -9.50 -19.00 -18.52
N ILE A 281 -9.80 -20.30 -18.46
CA ILE A 281 -9.01 -21.27 -17.66
C ILE A 281 -7.56 -21.31 -18.12
N SER A 282 -7.31 -21.38 -19.43
CA SER A 282 -5.95 -21.37 -19.99
C SER A 282 -5.19 -20.08 -19.68
N GLU A 283 -5.85 -18.92 -19.76
CA GLU A 283 -5.26 -17.62 -19.41
C GLU A 283 -4.87 -17.56 -17.93
N ILE A 284 -5.74 -18.03 -17.02
CA ILE A 284 -5.44 -18.05 -15.58
C ILE A 284 -4.28 -19.01 -15.28
N ARG A 285 -4.24 -20.20 -15.89
CA ARG A 285 -3.14 -21.15 -15.73
C ARG A 285 -1.82 -20.55 -16.21
N GLY A 286 -1.82 -19.94 -17.40
CA GLY A 286 -0.63 -19.29 -17.96
C GLY A 286 -0.10 -18.19 -17.04
N TYR A 287 -0.98 -17.38 -16.46
CA TYR A 287 -0.59 -16.36 -15.47
C TYR A 287 0.03 -16.99 -14.21
N ILE A 288 -0.56 -18.06 -13.66
CA ILE A 288 0.01 -18.77 -12.51
C ILE A 288 1.42 -19.27 -12.83
N ASP A 289 1.59 -19.92 -13.97
CA ASP A 289 2.88 -20.49 -14.38
C ASP A 289 3.94 -19.41 -14.60
N GLU A 290 3.57 -18.26 -15.19
CA GLU A 290 4.48 -17.13 -15.40
C GLU A 290 5.03 -16.60 -14.06
N ILE A 291 4.14 -16.38 -13.09
CA ILE A 291 4.51 -15.85 -11.78
C ILE A 291 5.31 -16.86 -10.97
N ASP A 292 4.89 -18.13 -10.95
CA ASP A 292 5.64 -19.21 -10.31
C ASP A 292 7.06 -19.30 -10.85
N LEU A 293 7.22 -19.19 -12.17
CA LEU A 293 8.53 -19.22 -12.82
C LEU A 293 9.39 -18.02 -12.44
N LYS A 294 8.83 -16.80 -12.35
CA LYS A 294 9.56 -15.61 -11.89
C LYS A 294 10.03 -15.77 -10.44
N ILE A 295 9.13 -16.19 -9.54
CA ILE A 295 9.48 -16.43 -8.13
C ILE A 295 10.60 -17.49 -8.04
N PHE A 296 10.45 -18.60 -8.76
CA PHE A 296 11.45 -19.67 -8.80
C PHE A 296 12.83 -19.15 -9.28
N ARG A 297 12.88 -18.38 -10.37
CA ARG A 297 14.13 -17.79 -10.87
C ARG A 297 14.80 -16.90 -9.83
N ILE A 298 14.04 -16.04 -9.17
CA ILE A 298 14.58 -15.16 -8.12
C ILE A 298 15.09 -15.99 -6.93
N SER A 299 14.35 -17.01 -6.50
CA SER A 299 14.80 -17.93 -5.44
C SER A 299 16.08 -18.67 -5.84
N GLU A 300 16.20 -19.10 -7.09
CA GLU A 300 17.40 -19.75 -7.61
C GLU A 300 18.61 -18.79 -7.64
N LEU A 301 18.39 -17.53 -8.05
CA LEU A 301 19.42 -16.49 -7.98
C LEU A 301 19.90 -16.29 -6.54
N LEU A 302 18.99 -16.17 -5.58
CA LEU A 302 19.34 -16.07 -4.15
C LEU A 302 20.07 -17.33 -3.63
N GLY A 303 19.66 -18.52 -4.07
CA GLY A 303 20.30 -19.79 -3.72
C GLY A 303 21.74 -19.90 -4.24
N LYS A 304 21.97 -19.59 -5.52
CA LYS A 304 23.32 -19.56 -6.13
C LYS A 304 24.25 -18.55 -5.43
N LEU A 305 23.68 -17.47 -4.90
CA LEU A 305 24.40 -16.47 -4.10
C LEU A 305 24.70 -16.94 -2.65
N ASN A 306 24.03 -17.98 -2.14
CA ASN A 306 24.35 -18.62 -0.87
C ASN A 306 25.49 -19.65 -0.99
N GLU A 307 25.56 -20.36 -2.11
CA GLU A 307 26.55 -21.43 -2.32
C GLU A 307 27.96 -20.90 -2.60
N LYS A 308 28.10 -19.77 -3.30
CA LYS A 308 29.42 -19.13 -3.55
C LYS A 308 30.00 -18.40 -2.33
N GLY A 309 29.31 -18.43 -1.20
CA GLY A 309 29.73 -17.82 0.07
C GLY A 309 30.44 -18.78 1.02
N LYS A 310 30.41 -20.10 0.75
CA LYS A 310 31.17 -21.12 1.49
C LYS A 310 32.51 -21.40 0.83
#